data_AF-A0A930ZDX4-F1
#
_entry.id   AF-A0A930ZDX4-F1
#
_cell.length_a   1.000
_cell.length_b   1.000
_cell.length_c   1.000
_cell.angle_alpha   90.00
_cell.angle_beta   90.00
_cell.angle_gamma   90.00
#
_symmetry.space_group_name_H-M   'P 1'
#
loop_
_entity.id
_entity.type
_entity.pdbx_description
1 polymer ?
#
loop_
_entity_poly.entity_id
_entity_poly.type
_entity_poly.pdbx_seq_one_letter_code
_entity_poly.pdbx_strand_id
1 'polypeptide(L)'
;MSTHRSIGTMGSKVWMTLFSMALLAMLPAAAGAVTLGDALNFAALSDTGDVIISNTARVSVNALGAAAGQNVTLGNTSLDSNDVIATSGVVTLGNYAKVKGECITNGGAVVLGTGAKCGSTDTSGTSPKLALVSQALTDVGTFESALASQTPTQTLGPISLAAGKKTTVFNTVAGLNIIQIDSITLGNSSILTVSGASSDFTVLNIVGDLSIGSGAHLALTGGIISSHVLINVQGTIPTWLNSTVIGATIVAPNSGVAAGSGARLDGAIIADGSITFGPNATLTFDPSLVDVPSGTPPPPLTLGRAAGFLLVSTGGTESVGNVLVADQGNFGGTTLAFGSNSKAAGDAIASANSGVAIKVGNYTTMSGALITGGGTISLGSGATAGSQDTSGGNAELATYAGAGPDSNSYAANLASETVNQVLPPINIAASHSQTITTALAGGLYVFQTASIKMGGSSTLTIDGVSGDFVVINVVGDINGPGVLNLSAGFKILLTGGLTADHVVFNVESSSVTPALIGGTSSVFNGTLVAAARAGTIGSGATINGQLIFGGAVTAGPNVTLNYVPVVPVP
;
A
#
# COMPACT_ATOMS: atom_id res chain seq x y z
N MET A 1 -10.16 -70.67 13.68
CA MET A 1 -10.69 -69.67 14.65
C MET A 1 -9.77 -68.47 14.57
N SER A 2 -9.99 -67.55 13.61
CA SER A 2 -10.94 -66.42 13.69
C SER A 2 -10.74 -65.59 14.96
N THR A 3 -10.10 -64.43 14.82
CA THR A 3 -10.79 -63.14 15.01
C THR A 3 -9.97 -62.00 14.41
N HIS A 4 -10.51 -61.45 13.31
CA HIS A 4 -10.25 -60.13 12.76
C HIS A 4 -10.65 -59.02 13.74
N ARG A 5 -9.86 -57.93 13.79
CA ARG A 5 -10.37 -56.55 13.90
C ARG A 5 -9.47 -55.61 13.10
N SER A 6 -9.90 -55.32 11.87
CA SER A 6 -9.45 -54.16 11.09
C SER A 6 -10.39 -53.01 11.40
N ILE A 7 -9.86 -51.90 11.91
CA ILE A 7 -10.58 -50.63 12.02
C ILE A 7 -10.16 -49.80 10.81
N GLY A 8 -11.10 -49.63 9.89
CA GLY A 8 -11.01 -48.65 8.83
C GLY A 8 -11.39 -47.28 9.38
N THR A 9 -10.59 -46.27 9.03
CA THR A 9 -11.01 -44.88 9.02
C THR A 9 -10.48 -44.25 7.74
N MET A 10 -11.39 -44.11 6.77
CA MET A 10 -11.25 -43.19 5.65
C MET A 10 -11.28 -41.76 6.19
N GLY A 11 -10.36 -40.93 5.71
CA GLY A 11 -10.33 -39.51 6.02
C GLY A 11 -9.44 -38.80 5.01
N SER A 12 -10.00 -38.52 3.84
CA SER A 12 -9.40 -37.69 2.80
C SER A 12 -9.08 -36.30 3.36
N LYS A 13 -7.79 -36.01 3.60
CA LYS A 13 -7.33 -34.63 3.79
C LYS A 13 -7.19 -33.99 2.42
N VAL A 14 -8.24 -33.28 2.02
CA VAL A 14 -8.20 -32.31 0.92
C VAL A 14 -7.19 -31.23 1.31
N TRP A 15 -6.18 -31.07 0.47
CA TRP A 15 -5.28 -29.92 0.50
C TRP A 15 -6.08 -28.68 0.10
N MET A 16 -6.32 -27.77 1.03
CA MET A 16 -6.88 -26.45 0.74
C MET A 16 -5.72 -25.45 0.76
N THR A 17 -5.07 -25.30 -0.38
CA THR A 17 -4.07 -24.26 -0.63
C THR A 17 -4.82 -22.94 -0.75
N LEU A 18 -4.97 -22.21 0.36
CA LEU A 18 -5.45 -20.82 0.33
C LEU A 18 -4.27 -19.94 -0.12
N PHE A 19 -4.30 -19.53 -1.39
CA PHE A 19 -3.39 -18.54 -1.93
C PHE A 19 -3.85 -17.17 -1.42
N SER A 20 -3.30 -16.72 -0.29
CA SER A 20 -3.56 -15.38 0.24
C SER A 20 -2.63 -14.39 -0.45
N MET A 21 -3.12 -13.79 -1.53
CA MET A 21 -2.45 -12.70 -2.23
C MET A 21 -2.74 -11.41 -1.44
N ALA A 22 -1.92 -11.14 -0.41
CA ALA A 22 -1.99 -9.90 0.36
C ALA A 22 -1.23 -8.81 -0.40
N LEU A 23 -1.99 -7.91 -1.02
CA LEU A 23 -1.51 -6.75 -1.75
C LEU A 23 -1.23 -5.64 -0.73
N LEU A 24 0.04 -5.48 -0.35
CA LEU A 24 0.46 -4.48 0.62
C LEU A 24 0.56 -3.10 -0.03
N ALA A 25 -0.32 -2.20 0.39
CA ALA A 25 -0.32 -0.80 0.00
C ALA A 25 0.84 -0.07 0.69
N MET A 26 1.73 0.49 -0.11
CA MET A 26 2.71 1.47 0.31
C MET A 26 2.07 2.83 0.51
N LEU A 27 2.36 3.47 1.64
CA LEU A 27 1.90 4.83 1.91
C LEU A 27 2.86 5.81 1.21
N PRO A 28 2.42 6.51 0.15
CA PRO A 28 3.22 7.54 -0.52
C PRO A 28 3.51 8.72 0.41
N ALA A 29 4.50 9.55 0.05
CA ALA A 29 4.57 10.94 0.49
C ALA A 29 3.16 11.54 0.46
N ALA A 30 2.63 11.97 1.61
CA ALA A 30 1.20 12.15 1.88
C ALA A 30 0.46 12.83 0.71
N ALA A 31 -0.03 11.98 -0.20
CA ALA A 31 -1.00 12.30 -1.20
C ALA A 31 -2.12 13.03 -0.47
N GLY A 32 -2.44 14.27 -0.89
CA GLY A 32 -3.46 15.05 -0.20
C GLY A 32 -4.72 14.19 -0.10
N ALA A 33 -5.27 14.03 1.09
CA ALA A 33 -6.45 13.18 1.24
C ALA A 33 -7.63 13.89 0.54
N VAL A 34 -8.29 13.19 -0.38
CA VAL A 34 -9.52 13.64 -1.04
C VAL A 34 -10.69 13.24 -0.17
N THR A 35 -11.46 14.22 0.22
CA THR A 35 -12.69 14.04 1.01
C THR A 35 -13.89 14.21 0.09
N LEU A 36 -15.11 13.92 0.57
CA LEU A 36 -16.34 14.29 -0.14
C LEU A 36 -16.57 15.81 -0.21
N GLY A 37 -15.69 16.62 0.40
CA GLY A 37 -15.68 18.07 0.29
C GLY A 37 -17.01 18.72 0.68
N ASP A 38 -17.50 19.61 -0.17
CA ASP A 38 -18.74 20.34 0.04
C ASP A 38 -19.99 19.45 -0.01
N ALA A 39 -19.90 18.21 -0.53
CA ALA A 39 -21.00 17.25 -0.48
C ALA A 39 -21.36 16.85 0.97
N LEU A 40 -20.43 17.01 1.92
CA LEU A 40 -20.68 16.85 3.35
C LEU A 40 -21.57 17.94 3.95
N ASN A 41 -22.07 18.89 3.17
CA ASN A 41 -23.08 19.85 3.61
C ASN A 41 -24.53 19.39 3.32
N PHE A 42 -24.70 18.25 2.63
CA PHE A 42 -25.99 17.78 2.15
C PHE A 42 -26.36 16.42 2.74
N ALA A 43 -27.56 16.32 3.29
CA ALA A 43 -28.11 15.03 3.74
C ALA A 43 -28.56 14.17 2.56
N ALA A 44 -29.13 14.81 1.53
CA ALA A 44 -29.38 14.21 0.23
C ALA A 44 -28.92 15.17 -0.87
N LEU A 45 -28.11 14.68 -1.79
CA LEU A 45 -27.61 15.41 -2.95
C LEU A 45 -27.83 14.60 -4.22
N SER A 46 -28.65 15.11 -5.14
CA SER A 46 -28.87 14.49 -6.46
C SER A 46 -28.27 15.36 -7.57
N ASP A 47 -27.57 14.73 -8.52
CA ASP A 47 -27.04 15.39 -9.72
C ASP A 47 -28.12 15.53 -10.80
N THR A 48 -28.47 14.42 -11.45
CA THR A 48 -29.39 14.35 -12.59
C THR A 48 -30.80 13.94 -12.21
N GLY A 49 -31.16 13.87 -10.91
CA GLY A 49 -32.46 13.40 -10.42
C GLY A 49 -33.19 14.34 -9.44
N ASP A 50 -34.48 14.05 -9.21
CA ASP A 50 -35.26 14.75 -8.19
C ASP A 50 -34.92 14.25 -6.78
N VAL A 51 -35.04 15.12 -5.77
CA VAL A 51 -35.02 14.72 -4.35
C VAL A 51 -36.44 14.74 -3.80
N ILE A 52 -36.99 13.58 -3.48
CA ILE A 52 -38.38 13.39 -3.06
C ILE A 52 -38.42 12.81 -1.65
N ILE A 53 -38.85 13.60 -0.68
CA ILE A 53 -39.07 13.21 0.71
C ILE A 53 -40.57 13.01 0.92
N SER A 54 -41.08 11.78 0.88
CA SER A 54 -42.54 11.50 0.95
C SER A 54 -43.17 11.91 2.29
N ASN A 55 -44.49 11.72 2.42
CA ASN A 55 -45.29 12.15 3.56
C ASN A 55 -44.74 11.70 4.93
N THR A 56 -44.72 12.61 5.89
CA THR A 56 -44.32 12.38 7.30
C THR A 56 -42.86 11.95 7.45
N ALA A 57 -42.05 12.01 6.39
CA ALA A 57 -40.63 11.73 6.47
C ALA A 57 -39.89 12.91 7.13
N ARG A 58 -38.73 12.61 7.73
CA ARG A 58 -37.95 13.55 8.53
C ARG A 58 -36.50 13.57 8.09
N VAL A 59 -35.96 14.77 7.93
CA VAL A 59 -34.54 15.03 7.71
C VAL A 59 -34.04 15.87 8.87
N SER A 60 -33.12 15.29 9.65
CA SER A 60 -32.80 15.77 10.99
C SER A 60 -31.90 17.00 11.02
N VAL A 61 -30.86 17.05 10.19
CA VAL A 61 -29.89 18.15 10.09
C VAL A 61 -29.28 18.14 8.67
N ASN A 62 -28.79 19.28 8.22
CA ASN A 62 -28.22 19.55 6.89
C ASN A 62 -29.18 19.60 5.68
N ALA A 63 -28.68 20.21 4.61
CA ALA A 63 -29.50 20.66 3.49
C ALA A 63 -29.91 19.51 2.57
N LEU A 64 -31.01 19.70 1.85
CA LEU A 64 -31.40 18.88 0.70
C LEU A 64 -31.05 19.64 -0.57
N GLY A 65 -30.28 19.01 -1.47
CA GLY A 65 -29.81 19.61 -2.71
C GLY A 65 -30.18 18.78 -3.93
N ALA A 66 -30.71 19.44 -4.96
CA ALA A 66 -30.82 18.87 -6.30
C ALA A 66 -30.16 19.81 -7.31
N ALA A 67 -29.44 19.24 -8.28
CA ALA A 67 -28.76 20.01 -9.31
C ALA A 67 -29.72 20.56 -10.38
N ALA A 68 -29.14 21.09 -11.46
CA ALA A 68 -29.84 21.94 -12.39
C ALA A 68 -30.92 21.16 -13.14
N GLY A 69 -32.14 21.70 -13.15
CA GLY A 69 -33.32 21.16 -13.81
C GLY A 69 -34.21 20.34 -12.87
N GLN A 70 -33.71 19.98 -11.69
CA GLN A 70 -34.32 18.98 -10.83
C GLN A 70 -35.07 19.60 -9.65
N ASN A 71 -36.11 18.89 -9.21
CA ASN A 71 -37.02 19.34 -8.19
C ASN A 71 -36.62 18.81 -6.82
N VAL A 72 -36.97 19.57 -5.77
CA VAL A 72 -36.99 19.05 -4.41
C VAL A 72 -38.41 19.08 -3.88
N THR A 73 -38.94 17.90 -3.55
CA THR A 73 -40.32 17.74 -3.08
C THR A 73 -40.34 17.17 -1.67
N LEU A 74 -41.00 17.87 -0.76
CA LEU A 74 -41.35 17.37 0.56
C LEU A 74 -42.85 17.09 0.60
N GLY A 75 -43.24 15.86 0.96
CA GLY A 75 -44.62 15.43 1.10
C GLY A 75 -45.32 16.07 2.30
N ASN A 76 -46.59 15.69 2.50
CA ASN A 76 -47.41 16.23 3.57
C ASN A 76 -46.80 15.95 4.94
N THR A 77 -46.83 16.94 5.84
CA THR A 77 -46.32 16.87 7.22
C THR A 77 -44.85 16.49 7.37
N SER A 78 -44.08 16.50 6.27
CA SER A 78 -42.65 16.22 6.31
C SER A 78 -41.90 17.37 6.97
N LEU A 79 -40.77 17.04 7.61
CA LEU A 79 -39.95 18.01 8.34
C LEU A 79 -38.53 17.95 7.82
N ASP A 80 -38.02 19.11 7.43
CA ASP A 80 -36.60 19.35 7.19
C ASP A 80 -36.12 20.45 8.15
N SER A 81 -34.97 20.20 8.78
CA SER A 81 -34.44 21.09 9.82
C SER A 81 -33.44 22.12 9.31
N ASN A 82 -33.14 22.14 8.00
CA ASN A 82 -32.18 23.01 7.37
C ASN A 82 -32.74 23.57 6.04
N ASP A 83 -31.89 23.84 5.05
CA ASP A 83 -32.23 24.43 3.76
C ASP A 83 -32.65 23.38 2.74
N VAL A 84 -33.52 23.79 1.82
CA VAL A 84 -33.94 23.00 0.65
C VAL A 84 -33.57 23.77 -0.61
N ILE A 85 -32.72 23.19 -1.45
CA ILE A 85 -32.08 23.87 -2.58
C ILE A 85 -32.38 23.11 -3.88
N ALA A 86 -33.02 23.78 -4.84
CA ALA A 86 -33.20 23.30 -6.21
C ALA A 86 -32.56 24.28 -7.19
N THR A 87 -31.42 23.93 -7.80
CA THR A 87 -30.60 24.92 -8.52
C THR A 87 -31.19 25.43 -9.84
N SER A 88 -32.23 24.81 -10.39
CA SER A 88 -33.10 25.44 -11.39
C SER A 88 -34.48 24.79 -11.55
N GLY A 89 -34.81 23.77 -10.73
CA GLY A 89 -36.16 23.21 -10.67
C GLY A 89 -37.06 23.89 -9.64
N VAL A 90 -38.10 23.18 -9.22
CA VAL A 90 -39.12 23.66 -8.28
C VAL A 90 -38.91 23.06 -6.91
N VAL A 91 -39.04 23.88 -5.87
CA VAL A 91 -39.21 23.38 -4.50
C VAL A 91 -40.70 23.25 -4.21
N THR A 92 -41.18 22.03 -3.92
CA THR A 92 -42.59 21.75 -3.61
C THR A 92 -42.72 21.25 -2.18
N LEU A 93 -43.46 22.00 -1.34
CA LEU A 93 -43.81 21.59 0.01
C LEU A 93 -45.27 21.18 0.09
N GLY A 94 -45.55 19.93 0.47
CA GLY A 94 -46.88 19.39 0.70
C GLY A 94 -47.58 20.03 1.91
N ASN A 95 -48.84 19.68 2.12
CA ASN A 95 -49.64 20.25 3.21
C ASN A 95 -48.95 20.06 4.56
N TYR A 96 -48.79 21.15 5.31
CA TYR A 96 -48.15 21.20 6.63
C TYR A 96 -46.69 20.73 6.66
N ALA A 97 -46.02 20.60 5.52
CA ALA A 97 -44.58 20.38 5.48
C ALA A 97 -43.84 21.59 6.03
N LYS A 98 -42.72 21.36 6.71
CA LYS A 98 -41.95 22.43 7.36
C LYS A 98 -40.48 22.29 6.98
N VAL A 99 -39.93 23.36 6.43
CA VAL A 99 -38.49 23.58 6.25
C VAL A 99 -38.10 24.67 7.23
N LYS A 100 -37.19 24.38 8.16
CA LYS A 100 -36.76 25.36 9.16
C LYS A 100 -35.83 26.43 8.55
N GLY A 101 -34.98 26.02 7.61
CA GLY A 101 -34.08 26.91 6.86
C GLY A 101 -34.79 27.54 5.67
N GLU A 102 -34.01 27.80 4.63
CA GLU A 102 -34.43 28.52 3.43
C GLU A 102 -34.90 27.55 2.34
N CYS A 103 -35.91 27.95 1.58
CA CYS A 103 -36.28 27.30 0.32
C CYS A 103 -35.65 28.11 -0.82
N ILE A 104 -34.62 27.56 -1.46
CA ILE A 104 -33.74 28.27 -2.39
C ILE A 104 -33.89 27.71 -3.80
N THR A 105 -34.06 28.61 -4.78
CA THR A 105 -34.05 28.27 -6.21
C THR A 105 -33.28 29.30 -7.03
N ASN A 106 -32.89 28.94 -8.25
CA ASN A 106 -32.33 29.86 -9.24
C ASN A 106 -33.40 30.34 -10.23
N GLY A 107 -34.37 31.12 -9.75
CA GLY A 107 -35.51 31.56 -10.55
C GLY A 107 -36.65 30.54 -10.68
N GLY A 108 -36.47 29.32 -10.13
CA GLY A 108 -37.53 28.32 -10.02
C GLY A 108 -38.60 28.70 -8.99
N ALA A 109 -39.79 28.10 -9.08
CA ALA A 109 -40.87 28.38 -8.15
C ALA A 109 -40.65 27.67 -6.79
N VAL A 110 -41.18 28.28 -5.72
CA VAL A 110 -41.40 27.61 -4.43
C VAL A 110 -42.90 27.48 -4.22
N VAL A 111 -43.40 26.24 -4.27
CA VAL A 111 -44.83 25.90 -4.19
C VAL A 111 -45.14 25.40 -2.79
N LEU A 112 -45.98 26.15 -2.06
CA LEU A 112 -46.37 25.83 -0.68
C LEU A 112 -47.80 25.30 -0.63
N GLY A 113 -47.96 24.07 -0.14
CA GLY A 113 -49.25 23.48 0.20
C GLY A 113 -49.89 24.16 1.41
N THR A 114 -51.11 23.72 1.74
CA THR A 114 -51.87 24.29 2.87
C THR A 114 -51.11 24.12 4.18
N GLY A 115 -50.80 25.24 4.85
CA GLY A 115 -50.08 25.24 6.13
C GLY A 115 -48.59 24.89 6.03
N ALA A 116 -48.04 24.71 4.84
CA ALA A 116 -46.62 24.52 4.62
C ALA A 116 -45.82 25.79 4.94
N LYS A 117 -44.57 25.64 5.40
CA LYS A 117 -43.71 26.78 5.74
C LYS A 117 -42.26 26.51 5.39
N CYS A 118 -41.59 27.55 4.88
CA CYS A 118 -40.13 27.69 4.86
C CYS A 118 -39.74 28.76 5.90
N GLY A 119 -38.51 28.72 6.41
CA GLY A 119 -37.95 29.80 7.23
C GLY A 119 -37.80 31.11 6.44
N SER A 120 -37.29 31.00 5.21
CA SER A 120 -37.30 32.06 4.18
C SER A 120 -37.45 31.44 2.80
N THR A 121 -37.67 32.28 1.78
CA THR A 121 -37.71 31.86 0.37
C THR A 121 -36.79 32.78 -0.42
N ASP A 122 -35.86 32.18 -1.16
CA ASP A 122 -34.96 32.89 -2.07
C ASP A 122 -35.04 32.27 -3.47
N THR A 123 -35.68 32.95 -4.40
CA THR A 123 -35.76 32.55 -5.81
C THR A 123 -34.94 33.45 -6.71
N SER A 124 -34.03 34.26 -6.15
CA SER A 124 -33.29 35.29 -6.88
C SER A 124 -32.22 34.73 -7.82
N GLY A 125 -31.75 33.51 -7.56
CA GLY A 125 -30.57 32.96 -8.23
C GLY A 125 -29.24 33.50 -7.73
N THR A 126 -29.23 34.36 -6.71
CA THR A 126 -28.00 34.98 -6.19
C THR A 126 -27.50 34.39 -4.88
N SER A 127 -28.20 33.40 -4.32
CA SER A 127 -27.77 32.72 -3.10
C SER A 127 -26.42 32.03 -3.30
N PRO A 128 -25.41 32.25 -2.44
CA PRO A 128 -24.13 31.54 -2.54
C PRO A 128 -24.28 30.02 -2.34
N LYS A 129 -25.38 29.56 -1.70
CA LYS A 129 -25.67 28.14 -1.52
C LYS A 129 -25.99 27.41 -2.83
N LEU A 130 -26.33 28.14 -3.89
CA LEU A 130 -26.48 27.55 -5.23
C LEU A 130 -25.12 27.10 -5.80
N ALA A 131 -24.06 27.89 -5.57
CA ALA A 131 -22.71 27.51 -5.98
C ALA A 131 -22.18 26.32 -5.17
N LEU A 132 -22.58 26.21 -3.91
CA LEU A 132 -22.23 25.07 -3.04
C LEU A 132 -22.70 23.73 -3.62
N VAL A 133 -23.88 23.67 -4.24
CA VAL A 133 -24.39 22.44 -4.88
C VAL A 133 -23.49 22.01 -6.04
N SER A 134 -23.10 22.94 -6.91
CA SER A 134 -22.22 22.63 -8.05
C SER A 134 -20.81 22.23 -7.60
N GLN A 135 -20.28 22.87 -6.55
CA GLN A 135 -18.99 22.50 -5.98
C GLN A 135 -19.05 21.12 -5.33
N ALA A 136 -20.09 20.82 -4.55
CA ALA A 136 -20.30 19.51 -3.95
C ALA A 136 -20.30 18.37 -4.97
N LEU A 137 -20.96 18.55 -6.12
CA LEU A 137 -20.95 17.55 -7.20
C LEU A 137 -19.57 17.38 -7.84
N THR A 138 -18.80 18.47 -7.96
CA THR A 138 -17.41 18.43 -8.42
C THR A 138 -16.51 17.67 -7.45
N ASP A 139 -16.70 17.88 -6.15
CA ASP A 139 -15.95 17.20 -5.09
C ASP A 139 -16.25 15.70 -5.09
N VAL A 140 -17.52 15.30 -5.32
CA VAL A 140 -17.91 13.89 -5.47
C VAL A 140 -17.21 13.25 -6.67
N GLY A 141 -17.16 13.90 -7.83
CA GLY A 141 -16.44 13.38 -9.00
C GLY A 141 -14.92 13.24 -8.76
N THR A 142 -14.34 14.17 -7.99
CA THR A 142 -12.92 14.11 -7.58
C THR A 142 -12.67 12.96 -6.60
N PHE A 143 -13.56 12.78 -5.62
CA PHE A 143 -13.53 11.68 -4.67
C PHE A 143 -13.64 10.32 -5.37
N GLU A 144 -14.60 10.15 -6.30
CA GLU A 144 -14.77 8.91 -7.06
C GLU A 144 -13.53 8.58 -7.89
N SER A 145 -12.93 9.58 -8.53
CA SER A 145 -11.67 9.40 -9.28
C SER A 145 -10.51 8.96 -8.38
N ALA A 146 -10.41 9.55 -7.18
CA ALA A 146 -9.41 9.15 -6.18
C ALA A 146 -9.66 7.72 -5.70
N LEU A 147 -10.90 7.36 -5.37
CA LEU A 147 -11.29 6.03 -4.92
C LEU A 147 -11.03 4.96 -6.00
N ALA A 148 -11.33 5.24 -7.26
CA ALA A 148 -11.06 4.34 -8.38
C ALA A 148 -9.55 4.13 -8.64
N SER A 149 -8.70 5.08 -8.24
CA SER A 149 -7.25 4.95 -8.33
C SER A 149 -6.64 4.12 -7.20
N GLN A 150 -7.40 3.86 -6.14
CA GLN A 150 -6.92 3.05 -5.02
C GLN A 150 -6.96 1.57 -5.34
N THR A 151 -5.97 0.87 -4.80
CA THR A 151 -5.98 -0.58 -4.77
C THR A 151 -6.85 -1.07 -3.60
N PRO A 152 -7.82 -1.98 -3.82
CA PRO A 152 -8.59 -2.55 -2.72
C PRO A 152 -7.67 -3.24 -1.70
N THR A 153 -7.86 -2.93 -0.42
CA THR A 153 -7.17 -3.62 0.69
C THR A 153 -7.74 -5.01 0.92
N GLN A 154 -8.99 -5.24 0.52
CA GLN A 154 -9.66 -6.53 0.53
C GLN A 154 -10.57 -6.67 -0.69
N THR A 155 -10.70 -7.89 -1.21
CA THR A 155 -11.67 -8.22 -2.26
C THR A 155 -12.54 -9.37 -1.79
N LEU A 156 -13.86 -9.16 -1.82
CA LEU A 156 -14.87 -10.16 -1.51
C LEU A 156 -15.70 -10.44 -2.76
N GLY A 157 -16.11 -11.70 -2.92
CA GLY A 157 -17.14 -12.04 -3.90
C GLY A 157 -18.52 -11.46 -3.53
N PRO A 158 -19.59 -11.86 -4.24
CA PRO A 158 -20.93 -11.34 -3.98
C PRO A 158 -21.42 -11.74 -2.58
N ILE A 159 -22.01 -10.79 -1.87
CA ILE A 159 -22.68 -11.02 -0.58
C ILE A 159 -24.18 -11.19 -0.85
N SER A 160 -24.66 -12.43 -0.76
CA SER A 160 -26.08 -12.74 -0.89
C SER A 160 -26.62 -13.34 0.41
N LEU A 161 -27.43 -12.58 1.13
CA LEU A 161 -28.08 -13.03 2.36
C LEU A 161 -29.54 -13.37 2.08
N ALA A 162 -29.92 -14.62 2.34
CA ALA A 162 -31.33 -14.98 2.40
C ALA A 162 -32.04 -14.26 3.57
N ALA A 163 -33.37 -14.27 3.56
CA ALA A 163 -34.18 -13.64 4.60
C ALA A 163 -33.78 -14.09 6.01
N GLY A 164 -33.66 -13.14 6.94
CA GLY A 164 -33.29 -13.36 8.34
C GLY A 164 -31.85 -13.79 8.59
N LYS A 165 -31.01 -13.92 7.55
CA LYS A 165 -29.61 -14.33 7.70
C LYS A 165 -28.72 -13.15 8.08
N LYS A 166 -27.56 -13.46 8.66
CA LYS A 166 -26.59 -12.48 9.13
C LYS A 166 -25.20 -12.83 8.62
N THR A 167 -24.40 -11.83 8.31
CA THR A 167 -22.96 -11.97 8.06
C THR A 167 -22.20 -10.77 8.60
N THR A 168 -20.89 -10.90 8.72
CA THR A 168 -20.00 -9.82 9.15
C THR A 168 -18.86 -9.66 8.15
N VAL A 169 -18.65 -8.44 7.70
CA VAL A 169 -17.46 -8.01 6.96
C VAL A 169 -16.50 -7.40 7.99
N PHE A 170 -15.28 -7.92 8.04
CA PHE A 170 -14.27 -7.48 9.00
C PHE A 170 -13.34 -6.47 8.35
N ASN A 171 -13.12 -5.36 9.04
CA ASN A 171 -11.95 -4.55 8.78
C ASN A 171 -10.71 -5.26 9.32
N THR A 172 -9.79 -5.63 8.43
CA THR A 172 -8.57 -6.36 8.75
C THR A 172 -7.33 -5.48 8.74
N VAL A 173 -7.46 -4.18 8.40
CA VAL A 173 -6.35 -3.23 8.30
C VAL A 173 -6.63 -2.03 9.17
N ALA A 174 -5.60 -1.51 9.85
CA ALA A 174 -5.73 -0.28 10.61
C ALA A 174 -5.82 0.93 9.67
N GLY A 175 -6.69 1.90 9.99
CA GLY A 175 -6.88 3.10 9.16
C GLY A 175 -7.92 2.89 8.06
N LEU A 176 -7.60 3.28 6.82
CA LEU A 176 -8.51 3.18 5.66
C LEU A 176 -8.51 1.76 5.09
N ASN A 177 -9.70 1.15 5.03
CA ASN A 177 -9.93 -0.15 4.42
C ASN A 177 -10.91 -0.04 3.25
N ILE A 178 -10.44 -0.30 2.04
CA ILE A 178 -11.24 -0.31 0.82
C ILE A 178 -11.55 -1.76 0.46
N ILE A 179 -12.78 -2.17 0.76
CA ILE A 179 -13.27 -3.53 0.52
C ILE A 179 -14.05 -3.52 -0.80
N GLN A 180 -13.45 -4.09 -1.84
CA GLN A 180 -14.14 -4.31 -3.10
C GLN A 180 -15.10 -5.49 -2.99
N ILE A 181 -16.35 -5.31 -3.41
CA ILE A 181 -17.41 -6.32 -3.34
C ILE A 181 -18.13 -6.37 -4.70
N ASP A 182 -18.32 -7.56 -5.26
CA ASP A 182 -18.96 -7.69 -6.57
C ASP A 182 -20.42 -7.19 -6.57
N SER A 183 -21.20 -7.55 -5.55
CA SER A 183 -22.58 -7.10 -5.37
C SER A 183 -23.06 -7.42 -3.95
N ILE A 184 -24.10 -6.72 -3.49
CA ILE A 184 -24.75 -7.01 -2.20
C ILE A 184 -26.25 -7.19 -2.41
N THR A 185 -26.78 -8.34 -1.97
CA THR A 185 -28.21 -8.61 -1.90
C THR A 185 -28.59 -9.01 -0.48
N LEU A 186 -29.34 -8.15 0.20
CA LEU A 186 -29.84 -8.38 1.54
C LEU A 186 -31.31 -8.80 1.47
N GLY A 187 -31.63 -10.06 1.79
CA GLY A 187 -33.01 -10.52 1.90
C GLY A 187 -33.76 -9.87 3.07
N ASN A 188 -35.08 -10.07 3.14
CA ASN A 188 -35.90 -9.48 4.20
C ASN A 188 -35.38 -9.79 5.60
N SER A 189 -35.30 -8.80 6.48
CA SER A 189 -34.82 -8.93 7.86
C SER A 189 -33.40 -9.48 8.00
N SER A 190 -32.60 -9.48 6.93
CA SER A 190 -31.19 -9.87 7.01
C SER A 190 -30.33 -8.77 7.62
N ILE A 191 -29.15 -9.14 8.14
CA ILE A 191 -28.22 -8.19 8.78
C ILE A 191 -26.83 -8.36 8.20
N LEU A 192 -26.35 -7.35 7.49
CA LEU A 192 -24.93 -7.20 7.16
C LEU A 192 -24.28 -6.37 8.26
N THR A 193 -23.26 -6.90 8.93
CA THR A 193 -22.50 -6.17 9.94
C THR A 193 -21.15 -5.76 9.40
N VAL A 194 -20.74 -4.50 9.56
CA VAL A 194 -19.36 -4.04 9.35
C VAL A 194 -18.69 -3.95 10.72
N SER A 195 -17.55 -4.61 10.87
CA SER A 195 -16.79 -4.64 12.13
C SER A 195 -15.45 -3.93 11.96
N GLY A 196 -15.13 -2.98 12.82
CA GLY A 196 -13.83 -2.29 12.85
C GLY A 196 -13.63 -1.54 14.16
N ALA A 197 -12.39 -1.13 14.46
CA ALA A 197 -12.08 -0.30 15.62
C ALA A 197 -12.63 1.13 15.44
N SER A 198 -12.69 1.91 16.53
CA SER A 198 -13.20 3.29 16.50
C SER A 198 -12.33 4.28 15.73
N SER A 199 -11.09 3.92 15.42
CA SER A 199 -10.16 4.73 14.62
C SER A 199 -10.18 4.37 13.13
N ASP A 200 -10.91 3.32 12.76
CA ASP A 200 -10.88 2.77 11.42
C ASP A 200 -11.87 3.48 10.50
N PHE A 201 -11.52 3.55 9.22
CA PHE A 201 -12.37 4.03 8.14
C PHE A 201 -12.61 2.89 7.16
N THR A 202 -13.83 2.70 6.68
CA THR A 202 -14.17 1.61 5.77
C THR A 202 -14.97 2.12 4.57
N VAL A 203 -14.49 1.78 3.38
CA VAL A 203 -15.22 1.92 2.12
C VAL A 203 -15.67 0.54 1.67
N LEU A 204 -16.98 0.33 1.56
CA LEU A 204 -17.54 -0.78 0.82
C LEU A 204 -17.70 -0.33 -0.63
N ASN A 205 -16.74 -0.71 -1.48
CA ASN A 205 -16.75 -0.38 -2.90
C ASN A 205 -17.47 -1.49 -3.69
N ILE A 206 -18.76 -1.30 -3.92
CA ILE A 206 -19.64 -2.28 -4.58
C ILE A 206 -19.58 -2.05 -6.09
N VAL A 207 -18.97 -2.98 -6.82
CA VAL A 207 -18.78 -2.87 -8.28
C VAL A 207 -20.10 -3.08 -9.04
N GLY A 208 -20.97 -3.94 -8.54
CA GLY A 208 -22.30 -4.22 -9.07
C GLY A 208 -23.42 -3.61 -8.24
N ASP A 209 -24.54 -4.32 -8.16
CA ASP A 209 -25.77 -3.80 -7.55
C ASP A 209 -25.81 -3.91 -6.01
N LEU A 210 -26.56 -2.99 -5.39
CA LEU A 210 -26.94 -3.05 -3.98
C LEU A 210 -28.46 -3.18 -3.85
N SER A 211 -28.94 -4.36 -3.44
CA SER A 211 -30.35 -4.67 -3.21
C SER A 211 -30.64 -4.89 -1.73
N ILE A 212 -31.66 -4.21 -1.20
CA ILE A 212 -32.00 -4.24 0.23
C ILE A 212 -33.49 -4.57 0.43
N GLY A 213 -33.74 -5.76 0.99
CA GLY A 213 -35.05 -6.28 1.33
C GLY A 213 -35.68 -5.62 2.56
N SER A 214 -36.94 -5.95 2.83
CA SER A 214 -37.71 -5.24 3.87
C SER A 214 -37.21 -5.62 5.26
N GLY A 215 -37.03 -4.62 6.13
CA GLY A 215 -36.51 -4.82 7.47
C GLY A 215 -35.03 -5.25 7.51
N ALA A 216 -34.31 -5.21 6.38
CA ALA A 216 -32.89 -5.54 6.37
C ALA A 216 -32.05 -4.40 6.97
N HIS A 217 -30.97 -4.77 7.65
CA HIS A 217 -30.12 -3.84 8.39
C HIS A 217 -28.67 -3.91 7.89
N LEU A 218 -28.03 -2.76 7.78
CA LEU A 218 -26.58 -2.63 7.79
C LEU A 218 -26.17 -2.09 9.15
N ALA A 219 -25.56 -2.96 9.96
CA ALA A 219 -25.19 -2.68 11.35
C ALA A 219 -23.67 -2.48 11.49
N LEU A 220 -23.28 -1.75 12.53
CA LEU A 220 -21.88 -1.50 12.86
C LEU A 220 -21.52 -2.15 14.21
N THR A 221 -20.30 -2.70 14.33
CA THR A 221 -19.79 -3.29 15.57
C THR A 221 -18.28 -3.08 15.71
N GLY A 222 -17.72 -3.38 16.89
CA GLY A 222 -16.27 -3.31 17.14
C GLY A 222 -15.74 -1.91 17.48
N GLY A 223 -16.60 -0.88 17.46
CA GLY A 223 -16.24 0.50 17.78
C GLY A 223 -16.33 1.47 16.60
N ILE A 224 -16.39 0.96 15.36
CA ILE A 224 -16.64 1.76 14.17
C ILE A 224 -18.03 2.43 14.24
N ILE A 225 -18.12 3.66 13.73
CA ILE A 225 -19.31 4.51 13.75
C ILE A 225 -19.76 4.86 12.32
N SER A 226 -20.98 5.38 12.14
CA SER A 226 -21.58 5.67 10.83
C SER A 226 -20.76 6.65 9.99
N SER A 227 -20.23 7.71 10.62
CA SER A 227 -19.33 8.67 9.98
C SER A 227 -17.98 8.08 9.54
N HIS A 228 -17.68 6.82 9.85
CA HIS A 228 -16.46 6.15 9.40
C HIS A 228 -16.72 5.12 8.29
N VAL A 229 -17.97 5.00 7.83
CA VAL A 229 -18.38 4.02 6.82
C VAL A 229 -18.99 4.71 5.61
N LEU A 230 -18.39 4.43 4.45
CA LEU A 230 -18.89 4.84 3.15
C LEU A 230 -19.23 3.61 2.31
N ILE A 231 -20.36 3.67 1.61
CA ILE A 231 -20.78 2.65 0.65
C ILE A 231 -20.80 3.32 -0.72
N ASN A 232 -19.85 2.95 -1.55
CA ASN A 232 -19.82 3.38 -2.95
C ASN A 232 -20.48 2.29 -3.81
N VAL A 233 -21.45 2.65 -4.64
CA VAL A 233 -22.19 1.70 -5.48
C VAL A 233 -22.06 2.09 -6.95
N GLN A 234 -21.23 1.36 -7.67
CA GLN A 234 -20.99 1.58 -9.09
C GLN A 234 -22.11 1.04 -9.99
N GLY A 235 -22.82 0.00 -9.53
CA GLY A 235 -24.00 -0.53 -10.20
C GLY A 235 -25.29 0.20 -9.84
N THR A 236 -26.41 -0.52 -9.87
CA THR A 236 -27.72 0.03 -9.58
C THR A 236 -28.14 -0.20 -8.13
N ILE A 237 -28.97 0.71 -7.63
CA ILE A 237 -29.65 0.56 -6.35
C ILE A 237 -31.16 0.46 -6.63
N PRO A 238 -31.70 -0.76 -6.79
CA PRO A 238 -33.14 -0.96 -6.78
C PRO A 238 -33.76 -0.41 -5.50
N THR A 239 -35.05 -0.09 -5.55
CA THR A 239 -35.79 0.42 -4.38
C THR A 239 -35.55 -0.45 -3.15
N TRP A 240 -34.99 0.16 -2.10
CA TRP A 240 -34.96 -0.46 -0.78
C TRP A 240 -36.39 -0.65 -0.33
N LEU A 241 -36.68 -1.85 0.17
CA LEU A 241 -38.01 -2.12 0.68
C LEU A 241 -38.20 -1.46 2.05
N ASN A 242 -39.37 -1.66 2.64
CA ASN A 242 -39.79 -0.92 3.82
C ASN A 242 -38.96 -1.24 5.07
N SER A 243 -38.85 -0.27 5.98
CA SER A 243 -38.30 -0.42 7.33
C SER A 243 -36.84 -0.88 7.38
N THR A 244 -36.04 -0.54 6.38
CA THR A 244 -34.59 -0.78 6.39
C THR A 244 -33.87 0.15 7.36
N VAL A 245 -32.69 -0.27 7.84
CA VAL A 245 -31.82 0.55 8.70
C VAL A 245 -30.41 0.52 8.16
N ILE A 246 -29.83 1.68 7.85
CA ILE A 246 -28.46 1.80 7.30
C ILE A 246 -27.69 2.85 8.11
N GLY A 247 -26.54 2.47 8.67
CA GLY A 247 -25.61 3.41 9.31
C GLY A 247 -24.36 3.61 8.46
N ALA A 248 -24.44 4.46 7.44
CA ALA A 248 -23.34 4.79 6.52
C ALA A 248 -23.75 5.93 5.57
N THR A 249 -22.77 6.62 4.98
CA THR A 249 -23.00 7.42 3.77
C THR A 249 -23.03 6.55 2.53
N ILE A 250 -23.95 6.84 1.61
CA ILE A 250 -24.08 6.15 0.33
C ILE A 250 -23.73 7.12 -0.79
N VAL A 251 -22.81 6.70 -1.66
CA VAL A 251 -22.44 7.36 -2.90
C VAL A 251 -22.84 6.44 -4.05
N ALA A 252 -23.70 6.94 -4.94
CA ALA A 252 -24.26 6.20 -6.06
C ALA A 252 -24.04 6.99 -7.37
N PRO A 253 -22.80 7.04 -7.89
CA PRO A 253 -22.41 7.94 -8.96
C PRO A 253 -23.07 7.63 -10.32
N ASN A 254 -23.73 6.48 -10.46
CA ASN A 254 -24.35 6.04 -11.72
C ASN A 254 -25.83 5.64 -11.56
N SER A 255 -26.44 5.88 -10.39
CA SER A 255 -27.82 5.44 -10.15
C SER A 255 -28.56 6.35 -9.17
N GLY A 256 -29.89 6.21 -9.13
CA GLY A 256 -30.74 6.83 -8.11
C GLY A 256 -30.89 5.93 -6.88
N VAL A 257 -31.44 6.49 -5.80
CA VAL A 257 -31.69 5.78 -4.54
C VAL A 257 -33.14 5.94 -4.14
N ALA A 258 -33.86 4.83 -3.94
CA ALA A 258 -35.23 4.86 -3.44
C ALA A 258 -35.35 4.08 -2.13
N ALA A 259 -35.47 4.79 -1.01
CA ALA A 259 -35.72 4.21 0.30
C ALA A 259 -37.22 3.99 0.53
N GLY A 260 -37.62 2.77 0.93
CA GLY A 260 -39.01 2.41 1.20
C GLY A 260 -39.63 3.11 2.42
N SER A 261 -40.89 2.80 2.72
CA SER A 261 -41.60 3.39 3.86
C SER A 261 -40.96 2.98 5.18
N GLY A 262 -40.79 3.95 6.09
CA GLY A 262 -40.21 3.72 7.42
C GLY A 262 -38.72 3.38 7.41
N ALA A 263 -38.03 3.50 6.27
CA ALA A 263 -36.58 3.35 6.18
C ALA A 263 -35.87 4.37 7.09
N ARG A 264 -34.75 3.97 7.66
CA ARG A 264 -33.91 4.82 8.52
C ARG A 264 -32.49 4.79 7.99
N LEU A 265 -31.92 5.98 7.78
CA LEU A 265 -30.53 6.12 7.39
C LEU A 265 -29.86 7.09 8.36
N ASP A 266 -28.76 6.64 8.97
CA ASP A 266 -27.85 7.46 9.77
C ASP A 266 -26.58 7.67 8.93
N GLY A 267 -26.51 8.81 8.22
CA GLY A 267 -25.54 9.06 7.15
C GLY A 267 -25.98 10.15 6.17
N ALA A 268 -25.51 10.07 4.93
CA ALA A 268 -25.95 10.92 3.81
C ALA A 268 -26.18 10.08 2.54
N ILE A 269 -26.94 10.60 1.59
CA ILE A 269 -27.11 10.00 0.25
C ILE A 269 -26.65 10.99 -0.80
N ILE A 270 -25.70 10.57 -1.62
CA ILE A 270 -25.23 11.30 -2.80
C ILE A 270 -25.48 10.38 -3.99
N ALA A 271 -26.24 10.84 -4.98
CA ALA A 271 -26.64 10.03 -6.12
C ALA A 271 -26.60 10.84 -7.41
N ASP A 272 -26.25 10.19 -8.51
CA ASP A 272 -26.45 10.78 -9.83
C ASP A 272 -27.96 10.85 -10.14
N GLY A 273 -28.67 9.74 -9.96
CA GLY A 273 -30.12 9.69 -10.21
C GLY A 273 -30.98 10.24 -9.06
N SER A 274 -32.30 10.05 -9.19
CA SER A 274 -33.28 10.57 -8.22
C SER A 274 -33.12 9.92 -6.83
N ILE A 275 -33.29 10.72 -5.78
CA ILE A 275 -33.30 10.27 -4.39
C ILE A 275 -34.74 10.34 -3.87
N THR A 276 -35.34 9.20 -3.53
CA THR A 276 -36.70 9.12 -3.00
C THR A 276 -36.71 8.47 -1.63
N PHE A 277 -37.31 9.12 -0.64
CA PHE A 277 -37.64 8.53 0.66
C PHE A 277 -39.14 8.30 0.75
N GLY A 278 -39.53 7.07 1.08
CA GLY A 278 -40.91 6.68 1.27
C GLY A 278 -41.54 7.28 2.54
N PRO A 279 -42.86 7.10 2.74
CA PRO A 279 -43.56 7.67 3.88
C PRO A 279 -42.96 7.23 5.22
N ASN A 280 -42.93 8.11 6.21
CA ASN A 280 -42.36 7.87 7.55
C ASN A 280 -40.86 7.52 7.58
N ALA A 281 -40.14 7.67 6.48
CA ALA A 281 -38.70 7.45 6.49
C ALA A 281 -37.97 8.55 7.30
N THR A 282 -36.81 8.22 7.85
CA THR A 282 -35.98 9.13 8.63
C THR A 282 -34.57 9.14 8.09
N LEU A 283 -34.06 10.33 7.81
CA LEU A 283 -32.67 10.60 7.46
C LEU A 283 -32.02 11.37 8.60
N THR A 284 -31.23 10.67 9.40
CA THR A 284 -30.35 11.27 10.40
C THR A 284 -29.02 11.59 9.74
N PHE A 285 -28.58 12.84 9.78
CA PHE A 285 -27.36 13.20 9.07
C PHE A 285 -26.13 12.99 9.94
N ASP A 286 -25.26 12.06 9.51
CA ASP A 286 -23.97 11.73 10.11
C ASP A 286 -23.00 11.27 9.01
N PRO A 287 -22.54 12.19 8.15
CA PRO A 287 -21.90 11.85 6.90
C PRO A 287 -20.52 11.23 7.14
N SER A 288 -20.10 10.41 6.19
CA SER A 288 -18.77 9.81 6.19
C SER A 288 -17.67 10.87 6.14
N LEU A 289 -16.70 10.73 7.05
CA LEU A 289 -15.43 11.47 7.11
C LEU A 289 -14.29 10.63 6.50
N VAL A 290 -14.62 9.66 5.65
CA VAL A 290 -13.63 8.88 4.92
C VAL A 290 -12.86 9.78 3.97
N ASP A 291 -11.55 9.79 4.13
CA ASP A 291 -10.62 10.46 3.23
C ASP A 291 -9.85 9.43 2.40
N VAL A 292 -9.73 9.66 1.10
CA VAL A 292 -9.05 8.77 0.15
C VAL A 292 -7.77 9.45 -0.37
N PRO A 293 -6.58 8.82 -0.27
CA PRO A 293 -5.35 9.43 -0.77
C PRO A 293 -5.43 9.88 -2.25
N SER A 294 -5.08 11.13 -2.57
CA SER A 294 -4.95 11.56 -3.99
C SER A 294 -3.61 11.14 -4.59
N GLY A 295 -3.62 10.11 -5.41
CA GLY A 295 -2.47 9.79 -6.26
C GLY A 295 -2.33 8.31 -6.53
N THR A 296 -1.75 7.98 -7.68
CA THR A 296 -1.24 6.63 -7.90
C THR A 296 -0.15 6.34 -6.88
N PRO A 297 -0.12 5.16 -6.24
CA PRO A 297 1.03 4.76 -5.43
C PRO A 297 2.33 4.98 -6.22
N PRO A 298 3.41 5.49 -5.59
CA PRO A 298 4.68 5.62 -6.26
C PRO A 298 5.10 4.22 -6.75
N PRO A 299 5.76 4.13 -7.93
CA PRO A 299 6.25 2.85 -8.39
C PRO A 299 7.23 2.27 -7.35
N PRO A 300 7.22 0.95 -7.13
CA PRO A 300 8.16 0.29 -6.22
C PRO A 300 9.60 0.71 -6.48
N LEU A 301 10.37 0.98 -5.42
CA LEU A 301 11.78 1.32 -5.57
C LEU A 301 12.57 0.08 -5.98
N THR A 302 13.30 0.19 -7.09
CA THR A 302 14.15 -0.89 -7.59
C THR A 302 15.62 -0.47 -7.57
N LEU A 303 16.52 -1.44 -7.44
CA LEU A 303 17.96 -1.23 -7.66
C LEU A 303 18.31 -0.95 -9.14
N GLY A 304 17.31 -0.90 -10.03
CA GLY A 304 17.51 -0.72 -11.46
C GLY A 304 18.49 -1.76 -12.03
N ARG A 305 19.48 -1.29 -12.78
CA ARG A 305 20.52 -2.14 -13.39
C ARG A 305 21.47 -2.77 -12.37
N ALA A 306 21.57 -2.23 -11.15
CA ALA A 306 22.38 -2.84 -10.10
C ALA A 306 21.75 -4.15 -9.57
N ALA A 307 20.45 -4.36 -9.82
CA ALA A 307 19.74 -5.53 -9.35
C ALA A 307 20.31 -6.84 -9.89
N GLY A 308 21.03 -6.86 -11.02
CA GLY A 308 21.67 -8.05 -11.60
C GLY A 308 23.03 -8.43 -11.01
N PHE A 309 23.58 -7.60 -10.12
CA PHE A 309 24.92 -7.81 -9.56
C PHE A 309 24.84 -8.43 -8.16
N LEU A 310 25.66 -9.43 -7.92
CA LEU A 310 25.92 -9.95 -6.58
C LEU A 310 26.90 -9.05 -5.83
N LEU A 311 27.94 -8.60 -6.52
CA LEU A 311 28.93 -7.67 -6.01
C LEU A 311 29.23 -6.63 -7.10
N VAL A 312 29.12 -5.34 -6.74
CA VAL A 312 29.47 -4.25 -7.65
C VAL A 312 30.18 -3.10 -6.92
N SER A 313 31.24 -2.60 -7.56
CA SER A 313 32.05 -1.44 -7.18
C SER A 313 32.02 -0.43 -8.32
N THR A 314 31.19 0.59 -8.19
CA THR A 314 30.84 1.47 -9.32
C THR A 314 31.92 2.53 -9.62
N GLY A 315 32.95 2.65 -8.77
CA GLY A 315 34.01 3.65 -8.90
C GLY A 315 35.41 3.17 -8.50
N GLY A 316 35.63 1.86 -8.35
CA GLY A 316 36.90 1.31 -7.87
C GLY A 316 37.29 -0.04 -8.44
N THR A 317 38.50 -0.48 -8.04
CA THR A 317 39.01 -1.84 -8.27
C THR A 317 38.36 -2.81 -7.29
N GLU A 318 37.95 -3.97 -7.79
CA GLU A 318 37.57 -5.10 -6.95
C GLU A 318 38.69 -6.13 -6.91
N SER A 319 39.12 -6.48 -5.71
CA SER A 319 39.96 -7.64 -5.47
C SER A 319 39.18 -8.64 -4.64
N VAL A 320 38.80 -9.72 -5.29
CA VAL A 320 38.02 -10.81 -4.73
C VAL A 320 38.99 -11.98 -4.52
N GLY A 321 39.13 -12.47 -3.28
CA GLY A 321 40.00 -13.59 -2.95
C GLY A 321 39.56 -14.92 -3.59
N ASN A 322 39.92 -16.05 -2.97
CA ASN A 322 39.27 -17.32 -3.32
C ASN A 322 37.78 -17.22 -2.94
N VAL A 323 36.88 -17.24 -3.92
CA VAL A 323 35.44 -17.05 -3.70
C VAL A 323 34.65 -18.20 -4.29
N LEU A 324 33.67 -18.66 -3.52
CA LEU A 324 32.65 -19.60 -3.97
C LEU A 324 31.34 -18.84 -4.14
N VAL A 325 30.82 -18.80 -5.34
CA VAL A 325 29.50 -18.26 -5.66
C VAL A 325 28.59 -19.42 -5.99
N ALA A 326 27.49 -19.55 -5.25
CA ALA A 326 26.55 -20.63 -5.47
C ALA A 326 25.61 -20.38 -6.67
N ASP A 327 25.36 -19.11 -7.01
CA ASP A 327 24.26 -18.69 -7.89
C ASP A 327 24.68 -17.63 -8.95
N GLN A 328 23.78 -17.31 -9.89
CA GLN A 328 24.00 -16.57 -11.16
C GLN A 328 24.26 -15.05 -11.06
N GLY A 329 24.72 -14.53 -9.92
CA GLY A 329 24.93 -13.09 -9.77
C GLY A 329 26.23 -12.58 -10.43
N ASN A 330 26.17 -11.41 -11.08
CA ASN A 330 27.31 -10.80 -11.76
C ASN A 330 28.26 -10.06 -10.81
N PHE A 331 29.51 -9.92 -11.25
CA PHE A 331 30.56 -9.10 -10.63
C PHE A 331 30.85 -7.87 -11.50
N GLY A 332 30.91 -6.68 -10.91
CA GLY A 332 31.10 -5.44 -11.66
C GLY A 332 32.12 -4.50 -11.03
N GLY A 333 33.14 -4.09 -11.77
CA GLY A 333 34.13 -3.14 -11.26
C GLY A 333 34.88 -2.36 -12.34
N THR A 334 35.74 -1.43 -11.95
CA THR A 334 36.66 -0.80 -12.92
C THR A 334 37.69 -1.82 -13.40
N THR A 335 38.27 -2.54 -12.45
CA THR A 335 39.09 -3.73 -12.68
C THR A 335 38.66 -4.82 -11.70
N LEU A 336 38.80 -6.08 -12.10
CA LEU A 336 38.43 -7.24 -11.29
C LEU A 336 39.64 -8.17 -11.14
N ALA A 337 39.89 -8.62 -9.91
CA ALA A 337 40.89 -9.64 -9.65
C ALA A 337 40.29 -10.76 -8.80
N PHE A 338 40.24 -11.97 -9.33
CA PHE A 338 39.82 -13.17 -8.61
C PHE A 338 41.04 -13.97 -8.12
N GLY A 339 41.00 -14.43 -6.87
CA GLY A 339 42.00 -15.32 -6.31
C GLY A 339 42.04 -16.69 -7.00
N SER A 340 42.96 -17.54 -6.58
CA SER A 340 43.04 -18.94 -7.06
C SER A 340 41.94 -19.81 -6.47
N ASN A 341 41.51 -20.81 -7.24
CA ASN A 341 40.46 -21.78 -6.90
C ASN A 341 39.05 -21.19 -6.71
N SER A 342 38.80 -19.97 -7.18
CA SER A 342 37.47 -19.37 -7.12
C SER A 342 36.52 -20.10 -8.06
N LYS A 343 35.23 -20.05 -7.76
CA LYS A 343 34.14 -20.54 -8.61
C LYS A 343 33.04 -19.48 -8.62
N ALA A 344 32.71 -18.96 -9.80
CA ALA A 344 31.59 -18.06 -9.96
C ALA A 344 30.67 -18.50 -11.10
N ALA A 345 29.35 -18.42 -10.89
CA ALA A 345 28.38 -18.81 -11.91
C ALA A 345 28.06 -17.67 -12.90
N GLY A 346 27.99 -16.42 -12.43
CA GLY A 346 27.68 -15.24 -13.25
C GLY A 346 28.87 -14.65 -14.01
N ASP A 347 28.62 -13.52 -14.65
CA ASP A 347 29.60 -12.79 -15.46
C ASP A 347 30.53 -11.93 -14.60
N ALA A 348 31.74 -11.68 -15.10
CA ALA A 348 32.66 -10.69 -14.56
C ALA A 348 32.83 -9.54 -15.56
N ILE A 349 32.38 -8.35 -15.18
CA ILE A 349 32.28 -7.18 -16.03
C ILE A 349 33.23 -6.10 -15.51
N ALA A 350 34.24 -5.75 -16.29
CA ALA A 350 35.22 -4.72 -15.96
C ALA A 350 35.19 -3.56 -16.95
N SER A 351 34.98 -2.32 -16.50
CA SER A 351 34.93 -1.18 -17.42
C SER A 351 36.29 -0.69 -17.93
N ALA A 352 37.41 -1.18 -17.39
CA ALA A 352 38.73 -0.76 -17.84
C ALA A 352 38.96 -1.07 -19.33
N ASN A 353 39.44 -0.05 -20.05
CA ASN A 353 39.70 -0.06 -21.48
C ASN A 353 41.18 -0.26 -21.84
N SER A 354 42.05 -0.43 -20.85
CA SER A 354 43.49 -0.63 -21.01
C SER A 354 44.07 -1.43 -19.84
N GLY A 355 45.30 -1.94 -20.00
CA GLY A 355 45.95 -2.78 -19.00
C GLY A 355 45.26 -4.13 -18.81
N VAL A 356 45.43 -4.74 -17.63
CA VAL A 356 44.72 -5.97 -17.26
C VAL A 356 43.44 -5.58 -16.54
N ALA A 357 42.30 -5.65 -17.25
CA ALA A 357 40.99 -5.29 -16.71
C ALA A 357 40.44 -6.40 -15.80
N ILE A 358 40.63 -7.66 -16.19
CA ILE A 358 40.22 -8.83 -15.40
C ILE A 358 41.42 -9.75 -15.21
N LYS A 359 41.72 -10.09 -13.96
CA LYS A 359 42.72 -11.08 -13.58
C LYS A 359 42.03 -12.25 -12.88
N VAL A 360 42.26 -13.46 -13.35
CA VAL A 360 41.67 -14.69 -12.80
C VAL A 360 42.81 -15.59 -12.32
N GLY A 361 42.83 -15.92 -11.02
CA GLY A 361 43.85 -16.78 -10.42
C GLY A 361 43.86 -18.22 -10.94
N ASN A 362 44.90 -18.98 -10.59
CA ASN A 362 45.01 -20.40 -11.00
C ASN A 362 43.80 -21.23 -10.57
N TYR A 363 43.38 -22.17 -11.42
CA TYR A 363 42.28 -23.11 -11.18
C TYR A 363 40.93 -22.47 -10.83
N THR A 364 40.74 -21.21 -11.20
CA THR A 364 39.48 -20.51 -11.00
C THR A 364 38.53 -20.78 -12.17
N THR A 365 37.28 -21.09 -11.88
CA THR A 365 36.24 -21.36 -12.86
C THR A 365 35.19 -20.26 -12.83
N MET A 366 35.04 -19.55 -13.94
CA MET A 366 33.96 -18.61 -14.18
C MET A 366 33.02 -19.25 -15.21
N SER A 367 31.80 -19.59 -14.82
CA SER A 367 30.84 -20.18 -15.77
C SER A 367 30.29 -19.15 -16.74
N GLY A 368 30.17 -17.90 -16.32
CA GLY A 368 29.79 -16.76 -17.16
C GLY A 368 30.93 -16.22 -18.04
N ALA A 369 30.64 -15.09 -18.67
CA ALA A 369 31.54 -14.33 -19.52
C ALA A 369 32.52 -13.46 -18.72
N LEU A 370 33.72 -13.27 -19.26
CA LEU A 370 34.65 -12.23 -18.83
C LEU A 370 34.57 -11.07 -19.84
N ILE A 371 34.02 -9.94 -19.42
CA ILE A 371 33.67 -8.82 -20.29
C ILE A 371 34.49 -7.60 -19.89
N THR A 372 35.21 -6.98 -20.83
CA THR A 372 36.01 -5.78 -20.58
C THR A 372 35.65 -4.61 -21.49
N GLY A 373 35.91 -3.38 -21.02
CA GLY A 373 35.79 -2.14 -21.80
C GLY A 373 36.88 -1.93 -22.87
N GLY A 374 37.66 -2.97 -23.21
CA GLY A 374 38.82 -2.89 -24.11
C GLY A 374 40.14 -3.32 -23.47
N GLY A 375 40.18 -3.50 -22.14
CA GLY A 375 41.35 -4.01 -21.43
C GLY A 375 41.56 -5.52 -21.63
N THR A 376 42.75 -6.01 -21.29
CA THR A 376 43.11 -7.43 -21.43
C THR A 376 42.56 -8.28 -20.28
N ILE A 377 42.37 -9.58 -20.55
CA ILE A 377 42.02 -10.60 -19.57
C ILE A 377 43.27 -11.46 -19.31
N SER A 378 43.62 -11.66 -18.04
CA SER A 378 44.74 -12.51 -17.62
C SER A 378 44.22 -13.74 -16.88
N LEU A 379 44.38 -14.92 -17.49
CA LEU A 379 44.00 -16.19 -16.90
C LEU A 379 45.23 -16.90 -16.29
N GLY A 380 45.10 -17.30 -15.04
CA GLY A 380 46.06 -18.17 -14.37
C GLY A 380 46.06 -19.60 -14.92
N SER A 381 47.05 -20.40 -14.51
CA SER A 381 47.15 -21.80 -14.92
C SER A 381 45.90 -22.58 -14.50
N GLY A 382 45.26 -23.26 -15.45
CA GLY A 382 44.05 -24.04 -15.22
C GLY A 382 42.78 -23.23 -14.97
N ALA A 383 42.82 -21.90 -15.12
CA ALA A 383 41.61 -21.08 -15.05
C ALA A 383 40.75 -21.24 -16.32
N THR A 384 39.43 -21.16 -16.15
CA THR A 384 38.46 -21.30 -17.25
C THR A 384 37.38 -20.24 -17.16
N ALA A 385 36.87 -19.81 -18.31
CA ALA A 385 35.76 -18.88 -18.46
C ALA A 385 34.75 -19.43 -19.49
N GLY A 386 33.47 -19.10 -19.36
CA GLY A 386 32.45 -19.46 -20.35
C GLY A 386 32.70 -18.78 -21.70
N SER A 387 33.03 -17.49 -21.67
CA SER A 387 33.48 -16.72 -22.84
C SER A 387 34.37 -15.54 -22.41
N GLN A 388 35.03 -14.91 -23.38
CA GLN A 388 35.85 -13.73 -23.17
C GLN A 388 35.49 -12.68 -24.23
N ASP A 389 35.17 -11.46 -23.80
CA ASP A 389 34.88 -10.32 -24.67
C ASP A 389 35.70 -9.12 -24.23
N THR A 390 36.67 -8.73 -25.06
CA THR A 390 37.51 -7.55 -24.83
C THR A 390 37.24 -6.44 -25.85
N SER A 391 36.10 -6.49 -26.55
CA SER A 391 35.79 -5.55 -27.63
C SER A 391 35.39 -4.16 -27.11
N GLY A 392 34.93 -4.08 -25.86
CA GLY A 392 34.29 -2.88 -25.30
C GLY A 392 32.86 -2.61 -25.82
N GLY A 393 32.32 -3.47 -26.69
CA GLY A 393 31.00 -3.30 -27.32
C GLY A 393 29.87 -4.12 -26.68
N ASN A 394 30.15 -4.86 -25.61
CA ASN A 394 29.16 -5.72 -24.97
C ASN A 394 28.08 -4.90 -24.25
N ALA A 395 26.81 -5.30 -24.37
CA ALA A 395 25.69 -4.62 -23.73
C ALA A 395 25.77 -4.61 -22.19
N GLU A 396 26.39 -5.62 -21.58
CA GLU A 396 26.56 -5.70 -20.12
C GLU A 396 27.46 -4.58 -19.56
N LEU A 397 28.32 -3.98 -20.38
CA LEU A 397 29.08 -2.79 -19.98
C LEU A 397 28.15 -1.59 -19.73
N ALA A 398 27.05 -1.48 -20.48
CA ALA A 398 26.04 -0.44 -20.26
C ALA A 398 25.19 -0.73 -19.01
N THR A 399 24.90 -2.01 -18.73
CA THR A 399 24.30 -2.44 -17.46
C THR A 399 25.17 -2.03 -16.28
N TYR A 400 26.47 -2.36 -16.31
CA TYR A 400 27.44 -1.97 -15.28
C TYR A 400 27.58 -0.45 -15.13
N ALA A 401 27.76 0.29 -16.23
CA ALA A 401 27.86 1.76 -16.20
C ALA A 401 26.61 2.40 -15.58
N GLY A 402 25.47 1.71 -15.67
CA GLY A 402 24.21 2.07 -15.09
C GLY A 402 24.01 1.79 -13.61
N ALA A 403 24.68 0.76 -13.11
CA ALA A 403 24.49 0.29 -11.74
C ALA A 403 24.81 1.36 -10.70
N GLY A 404 25.82 2.22 -10.94
CA GLY A 404 26.18 3.32 -10.04
C GLY A 404 25.08 4.37 -9.87
N PRO A 405 24.65 5.07 -10.94
CA PRO A 405 23.54 6.01 -10.89
C PRO A 405 22.26 5.42 -10.29
N ASP A 406 21.91 4.18 -10.66
CA ASP A 406 20.71 3.51 -10.17
C ASP A 406 20.82 3.22 -8.66
N SER A 407 21.99 2.74 -8.20
CA SER A 407 22.24 2.48 -6.77
C SER A 407 22.25 3.74 -5.92
N ASN A 408 22.81 4.84 -6.43
CA ASN A 408 22.77 6.14 -5.75
C ASN A 408 21.33 6.67 -5.63
N SER A 409 20.55 6.55 -6.69
CA SER A 409 19.14 6.97 -6.69
C SER A 409 18.34 6.11 -5.73
N TYR A 410 18.54 4.79 -5.75
CA TYR A 410 17.91 3.85 -4.82
C TYR A 410 18.26 4.17 -3.36
N ALA A 411 19.54 4.38 -3.04
CA ALA A 411 19.99 4.74 -1.70
C ALA A 411 19.39 6.07 -1.22
N ALA A 412 19.30 7.08 -2.09
CA ALA A 412 18.70 8.37 -1.78
C ALA A 412 17.19 8.29 -1.57
N ASN A 413 16.49 7.46 -2.37
CA ASN A 413 15.05 7.24 -2.20
C ASN A 413 14.77 6.50 -0.89
N LEU A 414 15.52 5.43 -0.59
CA LEU A 414 15.43 4.74 0.70
C LEU A 414 15.68 5.66 1.91
N ALA A 415 16.60 6.61 1.77
CA ALA A 415 16.89 7.62 2.79
C ALA A 415 15.72 8.59 3.01
N SER A 416 14.91 8.84 1.97
CA SER A 416 13.77 9.75 2.00
C SER A 416 12.48 9.10 2.51
N GLU A 417 12.47 7.77 2.67
CA GLU A 417 11.32 7.06 3.19
C GLU A 417 10.99 7.46 4.64
N THR A 418 9.70 7.39 4.97
CA THR A 418 9.24 7.76 6.32
C THR A 418 9.79 6.77 7.36
N VAL A 419 10.60 7.26 8.28
CA VAL A 419 11.21 6.45 9.34
C VAL A 419 10.15 5.97 10.34
N ASN A 420 9.94 4.66 10.40
CA ASN A 420 9.05 4.05 11.40
C ASN A 420 9.66 4.12 12.81
N GLN A 421 10.98 3.93 12.92
CA GLN A 421 11.67 3.93 14.21
C GLN A 421 13.12 4.43 14.10
N VAL A 422 13.47 5.41 14.94
CA VAL A 422 14.87 5.80 15.16
C VAL A 422 15.43 4.95 16.30
N LEU A 423 16.40 4.10 15.98
CA LEU A 423 17.13 3.27 16.92
C LEU A 423 18.36 4.01 17.45
N PRO A 424 18.76 3.79 18.71
CA PRO A 424 20.09 4.17 19.15
C PRO A 424 21.17 3.47 18.31
N PRO A 425 22.44 3.91 18.36
CA PRO A 425 23.55 3.18 17.77
C PRO A 425 23.52 1.70 18.17
N ILE A 426 23.50 0.81 17.19
CA ILE A 426 23.50 -0.64 17.41
C ILE A 426 24.94 -1.05 17.71
N ASN A 427 25.24 -1.26 18.99
CA ASN A 427 26.56 -1.65 19.47
C ASN A 427 26.48 -2.99 20.21
N ILE A 428 26.70 -4.09 19.48
CA ILE A 428 26.61 -5.44 20.03
C ILE A 428 28.02 -5.89 20.40
N ALA A 429 28.29 -6.03 21.69
CA ALA A 429 29.58 -6.51 22.18
C ALA A 429 29.86 -7.95 21.70
N ALA A 430 31.12 -8.36 21.76
CA ALA A 430 31.52 -9.71 21.37
C ALA A 430 30.70 -10.77 22.14
N SER A 431 30.25 -11.81 21.45
CA SER A 431 29.41 -12.91 21.99
C SER A 431 28.05 -12.48 22.57
N HIS A 432 27.56 -11.27 22.29
CA HIS A 432 26.22 -10.81 22.71
C HIS A 432 25.23 -10.86 21.55
N SER A 433 23.95 -10.69 21.87
CA SER A 433 22.88 -10.65 20.88
C SER A 433 21.92 -9.48 21.09
N GLN A 434 21.35 -8.98 20.00
CA GLN A 434 20.30 -7.97 20.00
C GLN A 434 19.24 -8.35 18.97
N THR A 435 17.96 -8.03 19.24
CA THR A 435 16.85 -8.24 18.32
C THR A 435 16.21 -6.91 17.95
N ILE A 436 15.90 -6.73 16.67
CA ILE A 436 15.01 -5.70 16.15
C ILE A 436 13.73 -6.42 15.69
N THR A 437 12.57 -5.91 16.08
CA THR A 437 11.28 -6.54 15.77
C THR A 437 10.41 -5.56 14.99
N THR A 438 9.77 -6.03 13.93
CA THR A 438 8.72 -5.28 13.22
C THR A 438 7.44 -5.29 14.07
N ALA A 439 6.87 -4.11 14.33
CA ALA A 439 5.80 -3.97 15.33
C ALA A 439 4.39 -4.29 14.80
N LEU A 440 4.23 -4.49 13.49
CA LEU A 440 2.93 -4.70 12.82
C LEU A 440 3.03 -5.91 11.87
N ALA A 441 1.89 -6.37 11.35
CA ALA A 441 1.85 -7.51 10.43
C ALA A 441 1.83 -7.02 8.97
N GLY A 442 2.91 -7.26 8.22
CA GLY A 442 3.05 -6.89 6.81
C GLY A 442 3.37 -5.40 6.64
N GLY A 443 4.46 -5.06 5.96
CA GLY A 443 4.74 -3.67 5.56
C GLY A 443 6.21 -3.38 5.25
N LEU A 444 6.48 -2.15 4.82
CA LEU A 444 7.83 -1.57 4.84
C LEU A 444 8.13 -1.02 6.24
N TYR A 445 9.28 -1.44 6.79
CA TYR A 445 9.83 -0.97 8.06
C TYR A 445 11.16 -0.30 7.83
N VAL A 446 11.17 1.02 7.97
CA VAL A 446 12.35 1.86 7.88
C VAL A 446 12.85 2.17 9.29
N PHE A 447 13.95 1.52 9.64
CA PHE A 447 14.72 1.84 10.84
C PHE A 447 15.83 2.80 10.48
N GLN A 448 16.03 3.83 11.32
CA GLN A 448 17.20 4.70 11.22
C GLN A 448 18.11 4.47 12.41
N THR A 449 19.42 4.32 12.19
CA THR A 449 20.42 4.29 13.27
C THR A 449 21.68 5.05 12.88
N ALA A 450 22.40 5.56 13.86
CA ALA A 450 23.66 6.26 13.61
C ALA A 450 24.79 5.29 13.21
N SER A 451 24.82 4.08 13.76
CA SER A 451 25.85 3.09 13.41
C SER A 451 25.45 1.67 13.79
N ILE A 452 26.07 0.71 13.12
CA ILE A 452 26.01 -0.72 13.44
C ILE A 452 27.44 -1.19 13.66
N LYS A 453 27.75 -1.55 14.91
CA LYS A 453 29.04 -2.10 15.34
C LYS A 453 28.80 -3.43 16.03
N MET A 454 29.37 -4.49 15.47
CA MET A 454 29.23 -5.85 15.97
C MET A 454 30.59 -6.41 16.35
N GLY A 455 30.75 -6.80 17.61
CA GLY A 455 31.93 -7.49 18.12
C GLY A 455 32.02 -8.93 17.63
N GLY A 456 33.14 -9.61 17.92
CA GLY A 456 33.33 -10.98 17.44
C GLY A 456 32.30 -11.96 17.98
N SER A 457 31.81 -12.88 17.16
CA SER A 457 30.75 -13.85 17.54
C SER A 457 29.42 -13.23 18.03
N SER A 458 29.17 -11.94 17.75
CA SER A 458 27.90 -11.30 18.11
C SER A 458 26.77 -11.65 17.14
N THR A 459 25.52 -11.49 17.57
CA THR A 459 24.33 -11.78 16.74
C THR A 459 23.34 -10.62 16.73
N LEU A 460 22.95 -10.16 15.55
CA LEU A 460 21.81 -9.27 15.36
C LEU A 460 20.69 -10.10 14.73
N THR A 461 19.54 -10.18 15.40
CA THR A 461 18.33 -10.81 14.86
C THR A 461 17.37 -9.74 14.36
N ILE A 462 16.88 -9.89 13.15
CA ILE A 462 15.78 -9.11 12.60
C ILE A 462 14.56 -10.03 12.54
N ASP A 463 13.58 -9.73 13.37
CA ASP A 463 12.36 -10.52 13.51
C ASP A 463 11.20 -9.80 12.80
N GLY A 464 10.65 -10.45 11.78
CA GLY A 464 9.52 -9.93 11.02
C GLY A 464 8.73 -11.04 10.35
N VAL A 465 7.46 -10.78 10.03
CA VAL A 465 6.59 -11.78 9.43
C VAL A 465 6.88 -11.94 7.94
N SER A 466 6.42 -13.05 7.35
CA SER A 466 6.50 -13.23 5.90
C SER A 466 5.75 -12.10 5.18
N GLY A 467 6.43 -11.44 4.23
CA GLY A 467 5.92 -10.28 3.50
C GLY A 467 6.34 -8.92 4.08
N ASP A 468 7.00 -8.89 5.25
CA ASP A 468 7.65 -7.67 5.73
C ASP A 468 8.85 -7.33 4.84
N PHE A 469 9.07 -6.04 4.62
CA PHE A 469 10.26 -5.50 4.00
C PHE A 469 10.97 -4.58 5.00
N VAL A 470 12.25 -4.82 5.27
CA VAL A 470 13.02 -4.09 6.28
C VAL A 470 14.13 -3.28 5.64
N VAL A 471 14.13 -1.98 5.88
CA VAL A 471 15.21 -1.06 5.51
C VAL A 471 15.85 -0.54 6.79
N ILE A 472 17.18 -0.67 6.88
CA ILE A 472 17.97 -0.10 7.97
C ILE A 472 18.89 0.96 7.39
N ASN A 473 18.48 2.23 7.53
CA ASN A 473 19.24 3.41 7.14
C ASN A 473 20.30 3.72 8.22
N VAL A 474 21.58 3.61 7.84
CA VAL A 474 22.75 3.91 8.68
C VAL A 474 23.33 5.27 8.28
N VAL A 475 22.78 6.33 8.86
CA VAL A 475 22.99 7.70 8.39
C VAL A 475 24.12 8.44 9.10
N GLY A 476 24.49 8.01 10.31
CA GLY A 476 25.39 8.75 11.19
C GLY A 476 24.65 9.64 12.18
N ASP A 477 25.39 10.46 12.90
CA ASP A 477 24.85 11.43 13.84
C ASP A 477 25.71 12.70 13.88
N ILE A 478 25.41 13.60 14.82
CA ILE A 478 26.19 14.82 15.04
C ILE A 478 27.66 14.55 15.42
N ASN A 479 27.99 13.34 15.85
CA ASN A 479 29.33 12.94 16.29
C ASN A 479 30.13 12.26 15.18
N GLY A 480 29.50 11.94 14.06
CA GLY A 480 30.22 11.41 12.91
C GLY A 480 29.36 10.71 11.87
N PRO A 481 29.99 10.31 10.76
CA PRO A 481 29.33 9.58 9.70
C PRO A 481 28.75 8.24 10.16
N GLY A 482 27.76 7.74 9.43
CA GLY A 482 27.24 6.38 9.63
C GLY A 482 28.36 5.34 9.54
N VAL A 483 28.40 4.37 10.46
CA VAL A 483 29.44 3.32 10.44
C VAL A 483 28.79 1.94 10.42
N LEU A 484 29.20 1.10 9.47
CA LEU A 484 28.92 -0.33 9.47
C LEU A 484 30.25 -1.08 9.68
N ASN A 485 30.43 -1.64 10.87
CA ASN A 485 31.64 -2.40 11.23
C ASN A 485 31.25 -3.70 11.92
N LEU A 486 31.43 -4.80 11.20
CA LEU A 486 31.07 -6.13 11.64
C LEU A 486 32.36 -6.95 11.84
N SER A 487 32.70 -7.29 13.08
CA SER A 487 33.90 -8.05 13.40
C SER A 487 33.75 -9.54 13.03
N ALA A 488 34.85 -10.29 12.94
CA ALA A 488 34.80 -11.71 12.58
C ALA A 488 33.89 -12.55 13.51
N GLY A 489 33.13 -13.47 12.90
CA GLY A 489 32.19 -14.37 13.57
C GLY A 489 30.80 -13.76 13.83
N PHE A 490 30.54 -12.52 13.40
CA PHE A 490 29.21 -11.91 13.55
C PHE A 490 28.12 -12.70 12.81
N LYS A 491 26.87 -12.62 13.26
CA LYS A 491 25.72 -13.19 12.56
C LYS A 491 24.58 -12.19 12.48
N ILE A 492 24.10 -11.91 11.28
CA ILE A 492 22.81 -11.26 11.06
C ILE A 492 21.81 -12.35 10.70
N LEU A 493 20.83 -12.59 11.55
CA LEU A 493 19.84 -13.67 11.41
C LEU A 493 18.46 -13.08 11.16
N LEU A 494 17.67 -13.75 10.32
CA LEU A 494 16.28 -13.38 10.02
C LEU A 494 15.34 -14.43 10.63
N THR A 495 14.28 -13.98 11.31
CA THR A 495 13.26 -14.84 11.94
C THR A 495 11.85 -14.40 11.53
N GLY A 496 10.82 -15.15 11.95
CA GLY A 496 9.41 -14.81 11.71
C GLY A 496 8.88 -15.05 10.28
N GLY A 497 9.73 -15.49 9.35
CA GLY A 497 9.39 -15.69 7.94
C GLY A 497 10.00 -14.65 7.00
N LEU A 498 10.76 -13.68 7.55
CA LEU A 498 11.56 -12.73 6.79
C LEU A 498 12.70 -13.42 6.01
N THR A 499 12.91 -13.00 4.78
CA THR A 499 13.93 -13.54 3.86
C THR A 499 14.93 -12.45 3.43
N ALA A 500 16.11 -12.86 2.97
CA ALA A 500 17.22 -11.92 2.71
C ALA A 500 16.96 -10.93 1.56
N ASP A 501 16.12 -11.29 0.60
CA ASP A 501 15.63 -10.42 -0.48
C ASP A 501 14.72 -9.29 0.00
N HIS A 502 14.25 -9.34 1.25
CA HIS A 502 13.39 -8.34 1.88
C HIS A 502 14.11 -7.51 2.95
N VAL A 503 15.44 -7.55 3.03
CA VAL A 503 16.22 -6.79 4.01
C VAL A 503 17.28 -5.96 3.32
N VAL A 504 17.27 -4.65 3.54
CA VAL A 504 18.24 -3.71 2.99
C VAL A 504 18.95 -2.95 4.10
N PHE A 505 20.27 -2.97 4.08
CA PHE A 505 21.13 -2.09 4.85
C PHE A 505 21.59 -0.96 3.95
N ASN A 506 21.06 0.24 4.14
CA ASN A 506 21.41 1.43 3.37
C ASN A 506 22.38 2.29 4.18
N VAL A 507 23.60 2.48 3.70
CA VAL A 507 24.69 3.13 4.47
C VAL A 507 25.03 4.47 3.83
N GLU A 508 24.45 5.55 4.34
CA GLU A 508 24.29 6.81 3.60
C GLU A 508 25.48 7.80 3.68
N SER A 509 26.41 7.65 4.62
CA SER A 509 27.46 8.68 4.73
C SER A 509 28.57 8.60 3.65
N SER A 510 29.12 9.76 3.30
CA SER A 510 30.32 9.95 2.47
C SER A 510 31.66 9.67 3.19
N SER A 511 31.62 8.97 4.33
CA SER A 511 32.83 8.59 5.06
C SER A 511 33.79 7.78 4.19
N VAL A 512 35.07 8.11 4.30
CA VAL A 512 36.18 7.34 3.70
C VAL A 512 36.38 5.98 4.37
N THR A 513 35.74 5.72 5.52
CA THR A 513 35.89 4.44 6.22
C THR A 513 35.13 3.36 5.46
N PRO A 514 35.80 2.32 4.95
CA PRO A 514 35.14 1.23 4.24
C PRO A 514 34.10 0.57 5.13
N ALA A 515 32.98 0.15 4.55
CA ALA A 515 32.08 -0.76 5.25
C ALA A 515 32.81 -2.09 5.44
N LEU A 516 32.93 -2.53 6.69
CA LEU A 516 33.66 -3.75 7.05
C LEU A 516 32.66 -4.86 7.38
N ILE A 517 32.68 -5.91 6.56
CA ILE A 517 31.97 -7.16 6.80
C ILE A 517 33.01 -8.19 7.23
N GLY A 518 32.93 -8.67 8.46
CA GLY A 518 33.92 -9.55 9.09
C GLY A 518 34.15 -10.90 8.40
N GLY A 519 35.17 -11.61 8.87
CA GLY A 519 35.70 -12.83 8.25
C GLY A 519 35.10 -14.14 8.78
N THR A 520 35.95 -15.05 9.25
CA THR A 520 35.60 -16.48 9.37
C THR A 520 34.39 -16.69 10.28
N SER A 521 33.49 -17.59 9.86
CA SER A 521 32.24 -17.89 10.57
C SER A 521 31.23 -16.74 10.64
N SER A 522 31.41 -15.70 9.83
CA SER A 522 30.45 -14.60 9.77
C SER A 522 29.31 -14.91 8.79
N VAL A 523 28.09 -14.49 9.12
CA VAL A 523 26.90 -14.65 8.26
C VAL A 523 26.18 -13.32 8.11
N PHE A 524 26.00 -12.86 6.88
CA PHE A 524 25.21 -11.68 6.53
C PHE A 524 23.98 -12.09 5.72
N ASN A 525 22.78 -11.71 6.16
CA ASN A 525 21.54 -11.91 5.42
C ASN A 525 20.91 -10.54 5.10
N GLY A 526 20.81 -10.21 3.81
CA GLY A 526 20.28 -8.94 3.32
C GLY A 526 21.12 -8.36 2.19
N THR A 527 20.63 -7.27 1.60
CA THR A 527 21.34 -6.45 0.62
C THR A 527 22.01 -5.27 1.30
N LEU A 528 23.31 -5.09 1.08
CA LEU A 528 24.07 -3.92 1.55
C LEU A 528 24.23 -2.92 0.41
N VAL A 529 23.69 -1.72 0.60
CA VAL A 529 23.87 -0.58 -0.30
C VAL A 529 24.75 0.46 0.40
N ALA A 530 26.00 0.55 -0.03
CA ALA A 530 26.98 1.54 0.40
C ALA A 530 27.49 2.33 -0.82
N ALA A 531 26.55 2.94 -1.54
CA ALA A 531 26.75 3.52 -2.88
C ALA A 531 27.78 4.67 -2.94
N ALA A 532 28.20 5.20 -1.79
CA ALA A 532 29.24 6.23 -1.68
C ALA A 532 30.57 5.73 -1.05
N ARG A 533 30.75 4.42 -0.82
CA ARG A 533 31.88 3.88 -0.04
C ARG A 533 32.60 2.71 -0.69
N ALA A 534 33.85 2.53 -0.25
CA ALA A 534 34.59 1.29 -0.40
C ALA A 534 34.05 0.20 0.54
N GLY A 535 34.35 -1.06 0.22
CA GLY A 535 33.97 -2.24 0.99
C GLY A 535 35.14 -3.15 1.35
N THR A 536 35.08 -3.79 2.51
CA THR A 536 36.00 -4.88 2.87
C THR A 536 35.21 -6.06 3.42
N ILE A 537 35.43 -7.24 2.84
CA ILE A 537 34.81 -8.50 3.25
C ILE A 537 35.93 -9.41 3.78
N GLY A 538 35.83 -9.83 5.03
CA GLY A 538 36.84 -10.67 5.66
C GLY A 538 36.84 -12.11 5.14
N SER A 539 37.95 -12.82 5.34
CA SER A 539 38.12 -14.20 4.89
C SER A 539 37.14 -15.18 5.55
N GLY A 540 36.48 -16.04 4.78
CA GLY A 540 35.59 -17.06 5.34
C GLY A 540 34.18 -16.58 5.71
N ALA A 541 33.76 -15.41 5.22
CA ALA A 541 32.41 -14.89 5.41
C ALA A 541 31.40 -15.60 4.48
N THR A 542 30.14 -15.71 4.93
CA THR A 542 29.00 -16.12 4.10
C THR A 542 28.02 -14.96 3.96
N ILE A 543 27.71 -14.58 2.73
CA ILE A 543 26.78 -13.49 2.41
C ILE A 543 25.60 -14.08 1.63
N ASN A 544 24.38 -13.84 2.11
CA ASN A 544 23.13 -14.16 1.42
C ASN A 544 22.44 -12.85 1.07
N GLY A 545 22.59 -12.39 -0.17
CA GLY A 545 22.09 -11.10 -0.63
C GLY A 545 22.96 -10.44 -1.70
N GLN A 546 22.88 -9.12 -1.82
CA GLN A 546 23.68 -8.31 -2.75
C GLN A 546 24.59 -7.33 -2.00
N LEU A 547 25.74 -7.01 -2.61
CA LEU A 547 26.70 -6.06 -2.06
C LEU A 547 27.01 -4.98 -3.09
N ILE A 548 26.66 -3.74 -2.76
CA ILE A 548 26.75 -2.60 -3.67
C ILE A 548 27.60 -1.50 -3.04
N PHE A 549 28.69 -1.16 -3.71
CA PHE A 549 29.68 -0.21 -3.22
C PHE A 549 29.98 0.88 -4.26
N GLY A 550 30.14 2.10 -3.79
CA GLY A 550 30.56 3.24 -4.61
C GLY A 550 32.05 3.22 -4.97
N GLY A 551 32.86 2.64 -4.08
CA GLY A 551 34.32 2.60 -4.17
C GLY A 551 34.87 1.17 -4.19
N ALA A 552 36.19 1.06 -4.12
CA ALA A 552 36.90 -0.21 -4.24
C ALA A 552 36.44 -1.26 -3.21
N VAL A 553 36.42 -2.53 -3.62
CA VAL A 553 36.04 -3.64 -2.75
C VAL A 553 37.20 -4.61 -2.63
N THR A 554 37.49 -5.04 -1.40
CA THR A 554 38.43 -6.14 -1.14
C THR A 554 37.72 -7.26 -0.39
N ALA A 555 37.67 -8.46 -0.97
CA ALA A 555 37.20 -9.66 -0.31
C ALA A 555 38.36 -10.60 -0.01
N GLY A 556 38.47 -11.05 1.24
CA GLY A 556 39.45 -12.04 1.65
C GLY A 556 39.22 -13.43 1.03
N PRO A 557 40.14 -14.38 1.23
CA PRO A 557 39.95 -15.76 0.77
C PRO A 557 38.80 -16.49 1.47
N ASN A 558 38.27 -17.51 0.78
CA ASN A 558 37.23 -18.43 1.22
C ASN A 558 35.88 -17.78 1.52
N VAL A 559 35.55 -16.67 0.86
CA VAL A 559 34.23 -16.04 1.00
C VAL A 559 33.20 -16.83 0.18
N THR A 560 32.02 -17.05 0.77
CA THR A 560 30.86 -17.63 0.08
C THR A 560 29.83 -16.53 -0.17
N LEU A 561 29.45 -16.34 -1.42
CA LEU A 561 28.46 -15.35 -1.83
C LEU A 561 27.27 -16.07 -2.48
N ASN A 562 26.10 -15.96 -1.88
CA ASN A 562 24.85 -16.52 -2.36
C ASN A 562 23.97 -15.38 -2.87
N TYR A 563 23.62 -15.42 -4.14
CA TYR A 563 22.92 -14.33 -4.80
C TYR A 563 21.42 -14.43 -4.53
N VAL A 564 20.97 -13.54 -3.64
CA VAL A 564 19.57 -13.37 -3.27
C VAL A 564 19.20 -11.93 -3.63
N PRO A 565 18.70 -11.67 -4.86
CA PRO A 565 18.44 -10.30 -5.30
C PRO A 565 17.33 -9.68 -4.46
N VAL A 566 17.48 -8.41 -4.12
CA VAL A 566 16.44 -7.67 -3.42
C VAL A 566 15.20 -7.58 -4.32
N VAL A 567 14.03 -7.85 -3.74
CA VAL A 567 12.77 -7.57 -4.45
C VAL A 567 12.54 -6.05 -4.47
N PRO A 568 11.73 -5.51 -5.41
CA PRO A 568 11.33 -4.12 -5.36
C PRO A 568 10.82 -3.77 -3.96
N VAL A 569 11.36 -2.71 -3.37
CA VAL A 569 10.81 -2.14 -2.14
C VAL A 569 9.45 -1.63 -2.58
N PRO A 570 8.35 -2.12 -2.00
CA PRO A 570 7.02 -1.90 -2.56
C PRO A 570 6.66 -0.41 -2.79
#